data_AF-A0A8J7L377-F1
#
_entry.id   AF-A0A8J7L377-F1
#
_cell.length_a   1.000
_cell.length_b   1.000
_cell.length_c   1.000
_cell.angle_alpha   90.00
_cell.angle_beta   90.00
_cell.angle_gamma   90.00
#
_symmetry.space_group_name_H-M   'P 1'
#
loop_
_entity.id
_entity.type
_entity.pdbx_description
1 polymer ?
#
loop_
_entity_poly.entity_id
_entity_poly.type
_entity_poly.pdbx_seq_one_letter_code
_entity_poly.pdbx_strand_id
1 'polypeptide(L)' 'MIEVTSLNDRKILINAELIERVEESPDTVVTLTSGKKLIIKESRQEVKNLVILYKKEVSCREL' A
#
# COMPACT_ATOMS: atom_id res chain seq x y z
N MET A 1 -2.10 1.82 -8.83
CA MET A 1 -2.41 0.66 -7.96
C MET A 1 -1.09 0.07 -7.50
N ILE A 2 -1.00 -0.37 -6.24
CA ILE A 2 0.17 -1.10 -5.71
C ILE A 2 -0.24 -2.52 -5.33
N GLU A 3 0.64 -3.49 -5.58
CA GLU A 3 0.45 -4.89 -5.17
C GLU A 3 1.01 -5.07 -3.75
N VAL A 4 0.22 -5.68 -2.87
CA VAL A 4 0.62 -6.05 -1.51
C VAL A 4 0.11 -7.46 -1.20
N THR A 5 0.70 -8.10 -0.20
CA THR A 5 0.41 -9.48 0.17
C THR A 5 -0.30 -9.49 1.51
N SER A 6 -1.54 -9.97 1.52
CA SER A 6 -2.26 -10.16 2.78
C SER A 6 -1.63 -11.30 3.60
N LEU A 7 -1.89 -11.33 4.92
CA LEU A 7 -1.43 -12.41 5.81
C LEU A 7 -1.82 -13.82 5.34
N ASN A 8 -2.90 -13.95 4.56
CA ASN A 8 -3.34 -15.23 3.98
C ASN A 8 -2.57 -15.63 2.70
N ASP A 9 -1.39 -15.04 2.46
CA ASP A 9 -0.57 -15.24 1.25
C ASP A 9 -1.30 -14.93 -0.08
N ARG A 10 -2.36 -14.11 0.00
CA ARG A 10 -3.09 -13.62 -1.16
C ARG A 10 -2.54 -12.27 -1.60
N LYS A 11 -2.12 -12.18 -2.86
CA LYS A 11 -1.77 -10.93 -3.52
C LYS A 11 -3.03 -10.11 -3.79
N ILE A 12 -3.01 -8.85 -3.39
CA ILE A 12 -4.11 -7.90 -3.57
C ILE A 12 -3.57 -6.60 -4.16
N LEU A 13 -4.31 -6.05 -5.11
CA LEU A 13 -4.03 -4.72 -5.66
C LEU A 13 -4.87 -3.68 -4.91
N ILE A 14 -4.19 -2.70 -4.32
CA ILE A 14 -4.84 -1.60 -3.60
C ILE A 14 -4.55 -0.26 -4.26
N ASN A 15 -5.49 0.68 -4.14
CA ASN A 15 -5.27 2.03 -4.62
C ASN A 15 -4.36 2.79 -3.65
N ALA A 16 -3.17 3.17 -4.12
CA ALA A 16 -2.18 3.90 -3.34
C ALA A 16 -2.64 5.30 -2.90
N GLU A 17 -3.54 5.94 -3.64
CA GLU A 17 -4.06 7.27 -3.31
C GLU A 17 -5.14 7.25 -2.24
N LEU A 18 -5.76 6.09 -2.02
CA LEU A 18 -6.76 5.89 -0.98
C LEU A 18 -6.15 5.39 0.33
N ILE A 19 -4.83 5.22 0.39
CA ILE A 19 -4.15 4.88 1.64
C ILE A 19 -4.14 6.12 2.53
N GLU A 20 -4.79 6.01 3.68
CA GLU A 20 -4.80 7.07 4.68
C GLU A 20 -3.59 6.95 5.61
N ARG A 21 -3.37 5.74 6.17
CA ARG A 21 -2.30 5.48 7.15
C ARG A 21 -1.72 4.09 6.99
N VAL A 22 -0.44 3.95 7.33
CA VAL A 22 0.27 2.68 7.41
C VAL A 22 0.98 2.62 8.75
N GLU A 23 0.58 1.66 9.58
CA GLU A 23 1.09 1.46 10.94
C GLU A 23 1.72 0.06 11.04
N GLU A 24 2.79 -0.08 11.82
CA GLU A 24 3.52 -1.35 11.97
C GLU A 24 3.59 -1.68 13.47
N SER A 25 2.82 -2.68 13.91
CA SER A 25 2.79 -3.17 15.29
C SER A 25 1.99 -4.47 15.45
N PRO A 26 2.63 -5.62 15.76
CA PRO A 26 3.89 -6.12 15.20
C PRO A 26 3.79 -6.41 13.67
N ASP A 27 2.57 -6.50 13.16
CA ASP A 27 2.24 -6.63 11.74
C ASP A 27 1.95 -5.26 11.12
N THR A 28 1.98 -5.17 9.78
CA THR A 28 1.68 -3.93 9.06
C THR A 28 0.18 -3.82 8.76
N VAL A 29 -0.43 -2.73 9.21
CA VAL A 29 -1.84 -2.40 8.96
C VAL A 29 -1.93 -1.18 8.05
N VAL A 30 -2.61 -1.35 6.93
CA VAL A 30 -2.96 -0.28 5.99
C VAL A 30 -4.41 0.11 6.23
N THR A 31 -4.63 1.36 6.59
CA THR A 31 -5.96 1.96 6.72
C THR A 31 -6.25 2.79 5.47
N LEU A 32 -7.37 2.50 4.80
CA LEU A 32 -7.85 3.27 3.67
C LEU A 32 -8.76 4.42 4.12
N THR A 33 -8.92 5.45 3.29
CA THR A 33 -9.82 6.59 3.52
C THR A 33 -11.29 6.19 3.68
N SER A 34 -11.66 4.99 3.23
CA SER A 34 -12.99 4.38 3.45
C SER A 34 -13.19 3.81 4.86
N GLY A 35 -12.16 3.84 5.72
CA GLY A 35 -12.16 3.19 7.04
C GLY A 35 -11.85 1.69 7.00
N LYS A 36 -11.71 1.08 5.81
CA LYS A 36 -11.28 -0.31 5.66
C LYS A 36 -9.83 -0.49 6.10
N LYS A 37 -9.57 -1.53 6.89
CA LYS A 37 -8.23 -1.91 7.36
C LYS A 37 -7.80 -3.21 6.71
N LEU A 38 -6.55 -3.26 6.26
CA LEU A 38 -5.93 -4.40 5.61
C LEU A 38 -4.65 -4.73 6.36
N ILE A 39 -4.47 -6.00 6.72
CA ILE A 39 -3.22 -6.47 7.32
C ILE A 39 -2.41 -7.16 6.23
N ILE A 40 -1.16 -6.72 6.08
CA ILE A 40 -0.26 -7.13 5.01
C ILE A 40 1.08 -7.60 5.58
N LYS A 41 1.84 -8.34 4.76
CA LYS A 41 3.15 -8.90 5.14
C LYS A 41 4.29 -7.91 4.88
N GLU A 42 4.10 -6.95 3.98
CA GLU A 42 5.11 -5.94 3.67
C GLU A 42 5.30 -4.97 4.84
N SER A 43 6.54 -4.57 5.07
CA SER A 43 6.88 -3.53 6.06
C SER A 43 6.37 -2.15 5.66
N ARG A 44 6.26 -1.24 6.62
CA ARG A 44 5.92 0.17 6.35
C ARG A 44 6.85 0.81 5.30
N GLN A 45 8.12 0.43 5.30
CA GLN A 45 9.12 0.96 4.38
C GLN A 45 8.94 0.44 2.95
N GLU A 46 8.56 -0.82 2.78
CA GLU A 46 8.23 -1.39 1.46
C GLU A 46 7.00 -0.73 0.87
N VAL A 47 5.93 -0.57 1.66
CA VAL A 47 4.71 0.13 1.21
C VAL A 47 5.05 1.56 0.76
N LYS A 48 5.88 2.28 1.51
CA LYS A 48 6.35 3.62 1.13
C LYS A 48 7.04 3.61 -0.23
N ASN A 49 7.95 2.66 -0.46
CA ASN A 49 8.67 2.55 -1.73
C ASN A 49 7.71 2.24 -2.89
N LEU A 50 6.75 1.33 -2.71
CA LEU A 50 5.73 1.01 -3.70
C LEU A 50 4.89 2.24 -4.07
N VAL A 51 4.49 3.05 -3.09
CA VAL A 51 3.75 4.30 -3.33
C VAL A 51 4.60 5.32 -4.09
N ILE A 52 5.90 5.46 -3.76
CA ILE A 52 6.81 6.36 -4.49
C ILE A 52 6.98 5.91 -5.94
N LEU A 53 7.16 4.61 -6.18
CA LEU A 53 7.27 4.04 -7.53
C LEU A 53 6.00 4.32 -8.33
N TYR A 54 4.83 4.03 -7.75
CA TYR A 54 3.54 4.34 -8.36
C TYR A 54 3.42 5.83 -8.74
N LYS A 55 3.78 6.75 -7.84
CA LYS A 55 3.73 8.19 -8.12
C LYS A 55 4.70 8.60 -9.24
N LYS A 56 5.90 8.00 -9.29
CA LYS A 56 6.85 8.24 -10.37
C LYS A 56 6.30 7.76 -11.72
N GLU A 57 5.70 6.57 -11.76
CA GLU A 57 5.11 6.03 -12.98
C GLU A 57 3.94 6.87 -13.50
N VAL A 58 3.05 7.31 -12.60
CA VAL A 58 1.93 8.19 -12.95
C VAL A 58 2.44 9.55 -13.41
N SER A 59 3.37 10.17 -12.68
CA SER A 59 3.92 11.48 -13.04
C SER A 59 4.73 11.48 -14.33
N CYS A 60 5.39 10.37 -14.67
CA CYS A 60 6.17 10.26 -15.91
C CYS A 60 5.28 10.02 -17.15
N ARG A 61 4.03 9.56 -16.96
CA ARG A 61 3.06 9.38 -18.05
C ARG A 61 2.36 10.67 -18.50
N GLU A 62 2.46 11.73 -17.70
CA GLU A 62 1.84 13.03 -17.96
C GLU A 62 2.77 13.98 -18.76
N LEU A 63 3.90 13.47 -19.26
CA LEU A 63 4.87 14.18 -20.12
C LEU A 63 4.98 13.47 -21.48
#